data_AF-A0A0R0E9H9-F1
#
_entry.id   AF-A0A0R0E9H9-F1
#
_cell.length_a   1.000
_cell.length_b   1.000
_cell.length_c   1.000
_cell.angle_alpha   90.00
_cell.angle_beta   90.00
_cell.angle_gamma   90.00
#
_symmetry.space_group_name_H-M   'P 1'
#
loop_
_entity.id
_entity.type
_entity.pdbx_description
1 polymer ?
#
loop_
_entity_poly.entity_id
_entity_poly.type
_entity_poly.pdbx_seq_one_letter_code
_entity_poly.pdbx_strand_id
1 'polypeptide(L)'
;MVTEKEQRELSTEDTALCTSCQMLVVWIQNQLKQKKTKEIVFNYVNQLCESLPSPNGESVVDCNSIYGLPNITFTVGDKPFTHTPEQYILKTGEGIAEVCLSGFIAFDIPFIFLIVQNSA
;
A
#
# COMPACT_ATOMS: atom_id res chain seq x y z
N MET A 1 17.23 -43.94 22.16
CA MET A 1 16.04 -44.32 22.94
C MET A 1 14.86 -43.57 22.36
N VAL A 2 13.98 -44.29 21.67
CA VAL A 2 12.57 -43.93 21.41
C VAL A 2 11.88 -44.01 22.80
N THR A 3 11.08 -43.08 23.27
CA THR A 3 9.66 -42.75 22.97
C THR A 3 9.30 -41.62 23.95
N GLU A 4 8.46 -40.65 23.60
CA GLU A 4 7.01 -40.77 23.87
C GLU A 4 6.19 -40.24 22.69
N LYS A 5 5.39 -41.15 22.13
CA LYS A 5 4.27 -40.83 21.26
C LYS A 5 3.13 -40.38 22.17
N GLU A 6 2.79 -39.10 22.17
CA GLU A 6 1.48 -38.69 22.65
C GLU A 6 0.47 -39.04 21.55
N GLN A 7 -0.04 -40.27 21.61
CA GLN A 7 -1.25 -40.64 20.87
C GLN A 7 -2.40 -39.85 21.49
N ARG A 8 -2.62 -38.62 21.02
CA ARG A 8 -3.95 -38.01 21.13
C ARG A 8 -4.84 -38.87 20.26
N GLU A 9 -5.63 -39.75 20.87
CA GLU A 9 -6.74 -40.41 20.20
C GLU A 9 -7.52 -39.29 19.49
N LEU A 10 -7.49 -39.30 18.15
CA LEU A 10 -8.23 -38.33 17.35
C LEU A 10 -9.69 -38.57 17.67
N SER A 11 -10.20 -37.78 18.59
CA SER A 11 -11.54 -37.97 19.11
C SER A 11 -12.53 -37.82 17.95
N THR A 12 -13.64 -38.55 18.04
CA THR A 12 -14.75 -38.41 17.09
C THR A 12 -15.23 -36.95 17.04
N GLU A 13 -15.06 -36.21 18.14
CA GLU A 13 -15.31 -34.77 18.24
C GLU A 13 -14.31 -33.92 17.43
N ASP A 14 -13.00 -34.16 17.50
CA ASP A 14 -12.01 -33.41 16.70
C ASP A 14 -12.24 -33.60 15.20
N THR A 15 -12.64 -34.81 14.80
CA THR A 15 -12.99 -35.13 13.42
C THR A 15 -14.27 -34.40 12.97
N ALA A 16 -15.26 -34.32 13.87
CA ALA A 16 -16.51 -33.58 13.62
C ALA A 16 -16.28 -32.06 13.55
N LEU A 17 -15.42 -31.51 14.40
CA LEU A 17 -15.03 -30.09 14.39
C LEU A 17 -14.24 -29.73 13.12
N CYS A 18 -13.30 -30.58 12.70
CA CYS A 18 -12.56 -30.39 11.45
C CYS A 18 -13.49 -30.38 10.23
N THR A 19 -14.40 -31.35 10.15
CA THR A 19 -15.38 -31.46 9.07
C THR A 19 -16.31 -30.24 9.05
N SER A 20 -16.79 -29.80 10.22
CA SER A 20 -17.64 -28.62 10.35
C SER A 20 -16.90 -27.35 9.93
N CYS A 21 -15.62 -27.20 10.30
CA CYS A 21 -14.79 -26.07 9.90
C CYS A 21 -14.54 -26.07 8.38
N GLN A 22 -14.27 -27.23 7.77
CA GLN A 22 -14.15 -27.35 6.32
C GLN A 22 -15.45 -26.96 5.61
N MET A 23 -16.61 -27.43 6.08
CA MET A 23 -17.90 -27.03 5.51
C MET A 23 -18.15 -25.52 5.66
N LEU A 24 -17.79 -24.93 6.80
CA LEU A 24 -17.90 -23.49 7.04
C LEU A 24 -17.00 -22.68 6.10
N VAL A 25 -15.73 -23.07 5.95
CA VAL A 25 -14.79 -22.40 5.03
C VAL A 25 -15.30 -22.49 3.58
N VAL A 26 -15.82 -23.64 3.15
CA VAL A 26 -16.42 -23.79 1.82
C VAL A 26 -17.64 -22.90 1.65
N TRP A 27 -18.52 -22.81 2.65
CA TRP A 27 -19.67 -21.90 2.63
C TRP A 27 -19.23 -20.43 2.52
N ILE A 28 -18.23 -20.00 3.31
CA ILE A 28 -17.65 -18.65 3.25
C ILE A 28 -17.07 -18.39 1.85
N GLN A 29 -16.28 -19.32 1.31
CA GLN A 29 -15.73 -19.20 -0.03
C GLN A 29 -16.82 -19.10 -1.11
N ASN A 30 -17.91 -19.87 -0.97
CA ASN A 30 -19.04 -19.79 -1.89
C ASN A 30 -19.77 -18.45 -1.79
N GLN A 31 -19.92 -17.90 -0.58
CA GLN A 31 -20.48 -16.57 -0.36
C GLN A 31 -19.61 -15.47 -0.97
N LEU A 32 -18.28 -15.56 -0.82
CA LEU A 32 -17.34 -14.62 -1.44
C LEU A 32 -17.32 -14.73 -2.97
N LYS A 33 -17.61 -15.90 -3.53
CA LYS A 33 -17.78 -16.11 -4.98
C LYS A 33 -19.11 -15.55 -5.50
N GLN A 34 -20.11 -15.33 -4.65
CA GLN A 34 -21.33 -14.66 -5.09
C GLN A 34 -21.03 -13.23 -5.50
N LYS A 35 -21.45 -12.85 -6.71
CA LYS A 35 -21.25 -11.50 -7.26
C LYS A 35 -21.69 -10.40 -6.28
N LYS A 36 -22.82 -10.59 -5.60
CA LYS A 36 -23.37 -9.66 -4.61
C LYS A 36 -22.40 -9.38 -3.44
N THR A 37 -21.82 -10.41 -2.83
CA THR A 37 -20.86 -10.26 -1.73
C THR A 37 -19.55 -9.65 -2.21
N LYS A 38 -19.06 -10.11 -3.38
CA LYS A 38 -17.83 -9.58 -3.99
C LYS A 38 -17.94 -8.08 -4.27
N GLU A 39 -19.04 -7.63 -4.88
CA GLU A 39 -19.26 -6.21 -5.18
C GLU A 39 -19.37 -5.36 -3.92
N ILE A 40 -20.06 -5.84 -2.87
CA ILE A 40 -20.14 -5.13 -1.59
C ILE A 40 -18.76 -4.97 -0.96
N VAL A 41 -17.97 -6.05 -0.89
CA VAL A 41 -16.62 -6.01 -0.34
C VAL A 41 -15.71 -5.11 -1.17
N PHE A 42 -15.78 -5.20 -2.50
CA PHE A 42 -14.93 -4.42 -3.39
C PHE A 42 -15.28 -2.92 -3.33
N ASN A 43 -16.57 -2.58 -3.29
CA ASN A 43 -17.02 -1.20 -3.12
C ASN A 43 -16.58 -0.63 -1.78
N TYR A 44 -16.69 -1.42 -0.70
CA TYR A 44 -16.23 -1.01 0.61
C TYR A 44 -14.71 -0.77 0.65
N VAL A 45 -13.93 -1.68 0.06
CA VAL A 45 -12.47 -1.52 -0.05
C VAL A 45 -12.11 -0.28 -0.88
N ASN A 46 -12.76 -0.06 -2.02
CA ASN A 46 -12.53 1.14 -2.83
C ASN A 46 -12.83 2.43 -2.07
N GLN A 47 -13.95 2.48 -1.34
CA GLN A 47 -14.28 3.64 -0.49
C GLN A 47 -13.22 3.87 0.60
N LEU A 48 -12.68 2.79 1.19
CA LEU A 48 -11.58 2.90 2.14
C LEU A 48 -10.29 3.38 1.47
N CYS A 49 -9.95 2.88 0.28
CA CYS A 49 -8.78 3.34 -0.47
C CYS A 49 -8.86 4.83 -0.84
N GLU A 50 -10.05 5.33 -1.16
CA GLU A 50 -10.27 6.76 -1.44
C GLU A 50 -10.24 7.62 -0.16
N SER A 51 -10.62 7.06 0.99
CA SER A 51 -10.72 7.78 2.26
C SER A 51 -9.43 7.74 3.09
N LEU A 52 -8.59 6.71 2.89
CA LEU A 52 -7.34 6.54 3.61
C LEU A 52 -6.22 7.26 2.82
N PRO A 53 -5.67 8.36 3.35
CA PRO A 53 -4.46 8.93 2.77
C PRO A 53 -3.33 7.91 2.88
N SER A 54 -2.36 7.99 1.98
CA SER A 54 -1.10 7.27 2.18
C SER A 54 -0.56 7.60 3.58
N PRO A 55 -0.13 6.60 4.37
CA PRO A 55 0.33 6.81 5.74
C PRO A 55 1.50 7.81 5.84
N ASN A 56 2.29 7.98 4.77
CA ASN A 56 3.37 8.97 4.69
C ASN A 56 3.09 10.09 3.67
N GLY A 57 1.88 10.17 3.12
CA GLY A 57 1.52 11.13 2.06
C GLY A 57 2.25 10.87 0.74
N GLU A 58 2.66 9.64 0.47
CA GLU A 58 3.32 9.27 -0.77
C GLU A 58 2.37 9.34 -1.98
N SER A 59 2.90 9.82 -3.11
CA SER A 59 2.15 9.93 -4.37
C SER A 59 2.61 8.86 -5.35
N VAL A 60 1.70 7.97 -5.74
CA VAL A 60 1.97 6.93 -6.74
C VAL A 60 1.92 7.53 -8.14
N VAL A 61 2.87 7.13 -9.00
CA VAL A 61 2.91 7.49 -10.43
C VAL A 61 2.96 6.24 -11.29
N ASP A 62 2.56 6.33 -12.56
CA ASP A 62 2.69 5.22 -13.50
C ASP A 62 4.17 5.01 -13.88
N CYS A 63 4.71 3.86 -13.51
CA CYS A 63 6.08 3.44 -13.80
C CYS A 63 6.41 3.46 -15.30
N ASN A 64 5.43 3.25 -16.18
CA ASN A 64 5.63 3.26 -17.64
C ASN A 64 5.80 4.68 -18.20
N SER A 65 5.37 5.68 -17.44
CA SER A 65 5.34 7.09 -17.87
C SER A 65 6.53 7.91 -17.38
N ILE A 66 7.48 7.31 -16.64
CA ILE A 66 8.60 8.02 -15.99
C ILE A 66 9.39 8.88 -16.99
N TYR A 67 9.72 8.33 -18.15
CA TYR A 67 10.50 9.04 -19.19
C TYR A 67 9.74 10.22 -19.82
N GLY A 68 8.41 10.29 -19.65
CA GLY A 68 7.58 11.41 -20.11
C GLY A 68 7.42 12.51 -19.06
N LEU A 69 7.91 12.31 -17.84
CA LEU A 69 7.84 13.31 -16.78
C LEU A 69 8.87 14.43 -17.01
N PRO A 70 8.60 15.66 -16.57
CA PRO A 70 9.50 16.78 -16.78
C PRO A 70 10.74 16.70 -15.89
N ASN A 71 11.84 17.31 -16.32
CA ASN A 71 12.96 17.60 -15.44
C ASN A 71 12.57 18.73 -14.47
N ILE A 72 12.99 18.61 -13.21
CA ILE A 72 12.70 19.60 -12.16
C ILE A 72 14.00 20.29 -11.79
N THR A 73 13.99 21.62 -11.71
CA THR A 73 15.18 22.41 -11.34
C THR A 73 14.92 23.18 -10.04
N PHE A 74 15.79 22.99 -9.05
CA PHE A 74 15.82 23.77 -7.82
C PHE A 74 16.99 24.75 -7.85
N THR A 75 16.77 25.99 -7.43
CA THR A 75 17.85 26.99 -7.32
C THR A 75 18.22 27.18 -5.86
N VAL A 76 19.48 26.92 -5.51
CA VAL A 76 20.01 27.10 -4.15
C VAL A 76 21.25 27.99 -4.22
N GLY A 77 21.19 29.16 -3.59
CA GLY A 77 22.28 30.15 -3.62
C GLY A 77 22.72 30.49 -5.05
N ASP A 78 21.75 30.83 -5.91
CA ASP A 78 21.92 31.17 -7.32
C ASP A 78 22.45 30.06 -8.23
N LYS A 79 22.59 28.83 -7.72
CA LYS A 79 23.01 27.67 -8.51
C LYS A 79 21.81 26.79 -8.87
N PRO A 80 21.56 26.50 -10.16
CA PRO A 80 20.50 25.58 -10.58
C PRO A 80 20.94 24.12 -10.42
N PHE A 81 20.09 23.31 -9.82
CA PHE A 81 20.22 21.85 -9.67
C PHE A 81 19.06 21.18 -10.36
N THR A 82 19.32 20.56 -11.51
CA THR A 82 18.31 19.87 -12.31
C THR A 82 18.30 18.38 -11.99
N HIS A 83 17.11 17.85 -11.70
CA HIS A 83 16.86 16.43 -11.48
C HIS A 83 16.04 15.85 -12.63
N THR A 84 16.45 14.67 -13.10
CA THR A 84 15.69 13.90 -14.08
C THR A 84 14.60 13.06 -13.40
N PRO A 85 13.56 12.61 -14.13
CA PRO A 85 12.54 11.72 -13.60
C PRO A 85 13.07 10.51 -12.83
N GLU A 86 14.15 9.91 -13.31
CA GLU A 86 14.76 8.74 -12.68
C GLU A 86 15.40 9.07 -11.33
N GLN A 87 15.68 10.34 -11.05
CA GLN A 87 16.31 10.79 -9.80
C GLN A 87 15.30 11.19 -8.73
N TYR A 88 14.11 11.66 -9.12
CA TYR A 88 13.07 12.06 -8.17
C TYR A 88 11.92 11.05 -8.06
N ILE A 89 11.89 9.99 -8.87
CA ILE A 89 10.96 8.86 -8.71
C ILE A 89 11.67 7.69 -8.03
N LEU A 90 11.07 7.22 -6.93
CA LEU A 90 11.53 6.06 -6.17
C LEU A 90 10.76 4.83 -6.65
N LYS A 91 11.50 3.76 -6.97
CA LYS A 91 10.92 2.45 -7.31
C LYS A 91 11.03 1.52 -6.11
N THR A 92 9.94 0.84 -5.79
CA THR A 92 9.87 -0.14 -4.69
C THR A 92 9.13 -1.39 -5.16
N GLY A 93 9.54 -2.55 -4.67
CA GLY A 93 9.01 -3.83 -5.12
C GLY A 93 9.78 -4.42 -6.31
N GLU A 94 9.31 -5.55 -6.84
CA GLU A 94 9.98 -6.25 -7.94
C GLU A 94 8.94 -6.87 -8.90
N GLY A 95 9.22 -6.79 -10.20
CA GLY A 95 8.36 -7.34 -11.25
C GLY A 95 6.96 -6.73 -11.27
N ILE A 96 5.93 -7.57 -11.20
CA ILE A 96 4.51 -7.15 -11.25
C ILE A 96 4.04 -6.39 -10.01
N ALA A 97 4.84 -6.39 -8.94
CA ALA A 97 4.58 -5.65 -7.72
C ALA A 97 5.46 -4.39 -7.61
N GLU A 98 6.10 -3.95 -8.70
CA GLU A 98 6.82 -2.67 -8.74
C GLU A 98 5.82 -1.51 -8.60
N VAL A 99 6.11 -0.62 -7.66
CA VAL A 99 5.37 0.62 -7.39
C VAL A 99 6.34 1.78 -7.53
N CYS A 100 5.93 2.81 -8.27
CA CYS A 100 6.69 4.03 -8.45
C CYS A 100 6.09 5.16 -7.62
N LEU A 101 6.89 5.72 -6.72
CA LEU A 101 6.51 6.77 -5.80
C LEU A 101 7.25 8.06 -6.16
N SER A 102 6.56 9.19 -6.05
CA SER A 102 7.22 10.49 -6.07
C SER A 102 8.09 10.65 -4.83
N GLY A 103 9.34 11.10 -5.02
CA GLY A 103 10.23 11.48 -3.94
C GLY A 103 9.88 12.82 -3.27
N PHE A 104 8.80 13.47 -3.72
CA PHE A 104 8.28 14.69 -3.10
C PHE A 104 7.16 14.36 -2.13
N ILE A 105 7.19 15.03 -0.98
CA ILE A 105 6.12 14.99 0.01
C ILE A 105 5.53 16.39 0.17
N ALA A 106 4.21 16.46 0.34
CA ALA A 106 3.56 17.72 0.70
C ALA A 106 3.89 18.03 2.17
N PHE A 107 4.54 19.16 2.42
CA PHE A 107 4.81 19.63 3.77
C PHE A 107 4.29 21.07 3.91
N ASP A 108 3.18 21.23 4.62
CA ASP A 108 2.62 22.55 4.93
C ASP A 108 3.52 23.26 5.95
N ILE A 109 4.29 24.26 5.48
CA ILE A 109 5.14 25.10 6.34
C ILE A 109 4.32 26.32 6.80
N PRO A 110 3.89 26.40 8.07
CA PRO A 110 2.96 27.44 8.52
C PRO A 110 3.56 28.86 8.67
N PHE A 111 4.85 29.12 8.41
CA PHE A 111 5.49 30.37 8.86
C PHE A 111 6.50 31.07 7.92
N ILE A 112 6.47 30.89 6.58
CA ILE A 112 7.41 31.64 5.71
C ILE A 112 6.94 33.07 5.33
N PHE A 113 5.72 33.47 5.70
CA PHE A 113 5.19 34.80 5.39
C PHE A 113 5.60 35.92 6.36
N LEU A 114 6.27 35.64 7.48
CA LEU A 114 6.65 36.67 8.46
C LEU A 114 8.11 37.14 8.40
N ILE A 115 8.98 36.55 7.55
CA ILE A 115 10.39 36.96 7.48
C ILE A 115 10.69 37.88 6.28
N VAL A 116 9.78 38.02 5.31
CA VAL A 116 9.97 38.97 4.17
C VAL A 116 9.39 40.37 4.46
N GLN A 117 8.76 40.59 5.62
CA GLN A 117 8.22 41.89 6.02
C GLN A 117 8.95 42.50 7.23
N ASN A 118 10.26 42.29 7.42
CA ASN A 118 11.05 43.22 8.25
C ASN A 118 12.56 43.05 8.10
N SER A 119 13.13 43.69 7.09
CA SER A 119 14.41 44.38 7.27
C SER A 119 14.43 45.57 6.33
N ALA A 120 14.69 46.70 6.97
CA ALA A 120 14.66 48.06 6.45
C ALA A 120 15.59 48.29 5.25
#